data_AF-A0A9N7QK43-F1
#
_entry.id   AF-A0A9N7QK43-F1
#
_cell.length_a   1.000
_cell.length_b   1.000
_cell.length_c   1.000
_cell.angle_alpha   90.00
_cell.angle_beta   90.00
_cell.angle_gamma   90.00
#
_symmetry.space_group_name_H-M   'P 1'
#
loop_
_entity.id
_entity.type
_entity.pdbx_description
1 polymer ?
#
loop_
_entity_poly.entity_id
_entity_poly.type
_entity_poly.pdbx_seq_one_letter_code
_entity_poly.pdbx_strand_id
1 'polypeptide(L)'
;MLHVSTLFVAGSANLDEHGAINATRIPMTWFEVDQVPLWAKVPIVLVVHAPAGGDYDPELHVVCKDPSGAPRGTLRASWHWPDEVDKASKYRCFTQELSFPIESAGEYTIGAYYDQQGKFELSTPIPITILLTQPPPVEGEGMPVAGEGVPVAGEDVPVAGEGVPFAGEGAPVAGEGVPVEYEDVPPQGEGQGG
;
A
#
# COMPACT_ATOMS: atom_id res chain seq x y z
N MET A 1 -25.90 1.32 -28.04
CA MET A 1 -24.56 0.87 -27.62
C MET A 1 -24.44 1.13 -26.13
N LEU A 2 -23.84 0.19 -25.41
CA LEU A 2 -23.45 0.34 -24.01
C LEU A 2 -22.47 1.51 -23.82
N HIS A 3 -22.69 2.31 -22.78
CA HIS A 3 -21.81 3.38 -22.35
C HIS A 3 -21.56 3.28 -20.84
N VAL A 4 -20.32 3.55 -20.41
CA VAL A 4 -19.96 3.69 -19.00
C VAL A 4 -20.12 5.16 -18.61
N SER A 5 -21.07 5.47 -17.73
CA SER A 5 -21.26 6.83 -17.17
C SER A 5 -20.21 7.15 -16.11
N THR A 6 -19.85 6.16 -15.29
CA THR A 6 -18.75 6.28 -14.34
C THR A 6 -18.21 4.91 -13.93
N LEU A 7 -16.91 4.89 -13.62
CA LEU A 7 -16.19 3.82 -12.94
C LEU A 7 -15.33 4.45 -11.84
N PHE A 8 -15.58 4.10 -10.59
CA PHE A 8 -14.79 4.55 -9.44
C PHE A 8 -14.41 3.39 -8.53
N VAL A 9 -13.27 3.51 -7.85
CA VAL A 9 -13.03 2.77 -6.60
C VAL A 9 -13.57 3.57 -5.44
N ALA A 10 -14.20 2.88 -4.50
CA ALA A 10 -14.77 3.42 -3.28
C ALA A 10 -14.17 2.71 -2.06
N GLY A 11 -14.10 3.41 -0.94
CA GLY A 11 -13.74 2.79 0.35
C GLY A 11 -14.87 1.98 0.98
N SER A 12 -16.09 2.09 0.46
CA SER A 12 -17.21 1.16 0.65
C SER A 12 -18.26 1.43 -0.44
N ALA A 13 -18.97 0.43 -0.92
CA ALA A 13 -20.09 0.62 -1.86
C ALA A 13 -21.13 -0.49 -1.70
N ASN A 14 -22.40 -0.11 -1.58
CA ASN A 14 -23.56 -1.02 -1.52
C ASN A 14 -24.71 -0.46 -2.36
N LEU A 15 -25.63 -1.34 -2.77
CA LEU A 15 -26.94 -0.95 -3.30
C LEU A 15 -27.99 -1.00 -2.19
N ASP A 16 -28.93 -0.05 -2.19
CA ASP A 16 -30.15 -0.15 -1.38
C ASP A 16 -31.28 -0.91 -2.09
N GLU A 17 -32.43 -1.03 -1.41
CA GLU A 17 -33.61 -1.74 -1.92
C GLU A 17 -34.26 -1.10 -3.16
N HIS A 18 -33.86 0.14 -3.50
CA HIS A 18 -34.32 0.85 -4.69
C HIS A 18 -33.26 0.85 -5.81
N GLY A 19 -32.10 0.20 -5.59
CA GLY A 19 -31.00 0.13 -6.56
C GLY A 19 -30.15 1.39 -6.65
N ALA A 20 -30.26 2.32 -5.69
CA ALA A 20 -29.35 3.45 -5.59
C ALA A 20 -28.05 3.05 -4.88
N ILE A 21 -26.95 3.70 -5.26
CA ILE A 21 -25.61 3.40 -4.76
C ILE A 21 -25.32 4.24 -3.51
N ASN A 22 -25.09 3.57 -2.38
CA ASN A 22 -24.58 4.17 -1.16
C ASN A 22 -23.10 3.81 -1.01
N ALA A 23 -22.22 4.79 -1.24
CA ALA A 23 -20.77 4.58 -1.27
C ALA A 23 -19.98 5.72 -0.60
N THR A 24 -18.80 5.39 -0.07
CA THR A 24 -17.95 6.33 0.69
C THR A 24 -16.53 6.38 0.13
N ARG A 25 -15.81 7.47 0.40
CA ARG A 25 -14.41 7.68 -0.03
C ARG A 25 -14.25 7.50 -1.54
N ILE A 26 -15.03 8.25 -2.33
CA ILE A 26 -14.98 8.27 -3.79
C ILE A 26 -14.35 9.59 -4.28
N PRO A 27 -13.41 9.56 -5.25
CA PRO A 27 -12.66 8.38 -5.68
C PRO A 27 -11.62 7.97 -4.63
N MET A 28 -11.42 6.68 -4.43
CA MET A 28 -10.28 6.14 -3.69
C MET A 28 -9.10 6.02 -4.66
N THR A 29 -8.23 7.03 -4.67
CA THR A 29 -7.13 7.16 -5.63
C THR A 29 -5.80 6.56 -5.14
N TRP A 30 -5.74 6.09 -3.90
CA TRP A 30 -4.56 5.43 -3.36
C TRP A 30 -4.89 4.43 -2.24
N PHE A 31 -3.94 3.53 -2.00
CA PHE A 31 -3.90 2.62 -0.87
C PHE A 31 -2.51 2.67 -0.24
N GLU A 32 -2.45 2.53 1.08
CA GLU A 32 -1.22 2.37 1.85
C GLU A 32 -1.26 0.98 2.48
N VAL A 33 -0.16 0.24 2.33
CA VAL A 33 -0.04 -1.17 2.74
C VAL A 33 1.26 -1.39 3.50
N ASP A 34 1.25 -2.28 4.49
CA ASP A 34 2.43 -2.52 5.34
C ASP A 34 3.43 -3.53 4.75
N GLN A 35 2.97 -4.37 3.82
CA GLN A 35 3.78 -5.40 3.18
C GLN A 35 3.24 -5.76 1.80
N VAL A 36 4.12 -6.26 0.94
CA VAL A 36 3.79 -6.94 -0.31
C VAL A 36 4.58 -8.27 -0.36
N PRO A 37 4.03 -9.34 -0.96
CA PRO A 37 2.75 -9.41 -1.64
C PRO A 37 1.55 -9.48 -0.68
N LEU A 38 0.39 -8.96 -1.12
CA LEU A 38 -0.90 -9.18 -0.45
C LEU A 38 -2.05 -9.30 -1.45
N TRP A 39 -3.23 -9.71 -0.97
CA TRP A 39 -4.44 -9.78 -1.80
C TRP A 39 -5.40 -8.63 -1.48
N ALA A 40 -5.63 -7.75 -2.44
CA ALA A 40 -6.56 -6.64 -2.30
C ALA A 40 -7.99 -7.04 -2.64
N LYS A 41 -8.93 -6.38 -1.97
CA LYS A 41 -10.36 -6.35 -2.33
C LYS A 41 -10.82 -4.90 -2.30
N VAL A 42 -11.27 -4.38 -3.43
CA VAL A 42 -11.66 -2.96 -3.55
C VAL A 42 -13.09 -2.85 -4.06
N PRO A 43 -14.00 -2.17 -3.34
CA PRO A 43 -15.34 -1.89 -3.83
C PRO A 43 -15.31 -1.01 -5.09
N ILE A 44 -15.87 -1.51 -6.18
CA ILE A 44 -16.06 -0.78 -7.43
C ILE A 44 -17.48 -0.22 -7.48
N VAL A 45 -17.61 1.05 -7.86
CA VAL A 45 -18.86 1.65 -8.32
C VAL A 45 -18.79 1.77 -9.83
N LEU A 46 -19.71 1.09 -10.52
CA LEU A 46 -19.86 1.14 -11.98
C LEU A 46 -21.31 1.50 -12.32
N VAL A 47 -21.48 2.54 -13.14
CA VAL A 47 -22.77 2.95 -13.69
C VAL A 47 -22.69 2.91 -15.21
N VAL A 48 -23.63 2.20 -15.83
CA VAL A 48 -23.74 2.08 -17.28
C VAL A 48 -25.13 2.50 -17.77
N HIS A 49 -25.20 2.94 -19.02
CA HIS A 49 -26.44 3.25 -19.70
C HIS A 49 -26.40 2.84 -21.17
N ALA A 50 -27.58 2.63 -21.76
CA ALA A 50 -27.74 2.40 -23.19
C ALA A 50 -29.10 2.95 -23.66
N PRO A 51 -29.25 3.35 -24.93
CA PRO A 51 -30.55 3.63 -25.52
C PRO A 51 -31.48 2.41 -25.44
N ALA A 52 -32.79 2.64 -25.36
CA ALA A 52 -33.78 1.60 -25.59
C ALA A 52 -33.70 1.07 -27.05
N GLY A 53 -34.19 -0.14 -27.29
CA GLY A 53 -34.16 -0.81 -28.60
C GLY A 53 -32.91 -1.64 -28.88
N GLY A 54 -31.94 -1.72 -27.96
CA GLY A 54 -30.68 -2.45 -28.15
C GLY A 54 -29.98 -2.86 -26.87
N ASP A 55 -28.77 -3.40 -27.00
CA ASP A 55 -27.88 -3.82 -25.90
C ASP A 55 -28.61 -4.64 -24.82
N TYR A 56 -29.35 -5.68 -25.24
CA TYR A 56 -30.17 -6.50 -24.34
C TYR A 56 -29.38 -7.49 -23.50
N ASP A 57 -28.22 -7.94 -23.96
CA ASP A 57 -27.38 -8.92 -23.26
C ASP A 57 -25.91 -8.44 -23.24
N PRO A 58 -25.63 -7.28 -22.62
CA PRO A 58 -24.29 -6.70 -22.59
C PRO A 58 -23.33 -7.55 -21.75
N GLU A 59 -22.05 -7.45 -22.10
CA GLU A 59 -20.94 -7.97 -21.31
C GLU A 59 -19.83 -6.92 -21.25
N LEU A 60 -19.22 -6.78 -20.07
CA LEU A 60 -18.02 -5.99 -19.84
C LEU A 60 -17.14 -6.64 -18.78
N HIS A 61 -15.87 -6.24 -18.77
CA HIS A 61 -14.86 -6.67 -17.82
C HIS A 61 -14.28 -5.45 -17.10
N VAL A 62 -14.35 -5.41 -15.78
CA VAL A 62 -13.59 -4.44 -14.97
C VAL A 62 -12.25 -5.07 -14.65
N VAL A 63 -11.16 -4.53 -15.22
CA VAL A 63 -9.81 -5.13 -15.14
C VAL A 63 -8.88 -4.21 -14.36
N CYS A 64 -8.18 -4.78 -13.38
CA CYS A 64 -7.05 -4.15 -12.69
C CYS A 64 -5.74 -4.56 -13.40
N LYS A 65 -4.89 -3.59 -13.71
CA LYS A 65 -3.53 -3.77 -14.25
C LYS A 65 -2.49 -3.24 -13.26
N ASP A 66 -1.37 -3.94 -13.18
CA ASP A 66 -0.21 -3.56 -12.37
C ASP A 66 0.63 -2.43 -13.01
N PRO A 67 1.71 -1.94 -12.35
CA PRO A 67 2.56 -0.88 -12.89
C PRO A 67 3.33 -1.24 -14.17
N SER A 68 3.36 -2.52 -14.58
CA SER A 68 3.88 -2.95 -15.88
C SER A 68 2.81 -2.97 -16.97
N GLY A 69 1.55 -2.69 -16.62
CA GLY A 69 0.38 -2.78 -17.50
C GLY A 69 -0.21 -4.20 -17.61
N ALA A 70 0.29 -5.18 -16.85
CA ALA A 70 -0.19 -6.55 -16.93
C ALA A 70 -1.49 -6.72 -16.12
N PRO A 71 -2.54 -7.37 -16.67
CA PRO A 71 -3.78 -7.65 -15.95
C PRO A 71 -3.55 -8.57 -14.73
N ARG A 72 -4.03 -8.17 -13.55
CA ARG A 72 -3.91 -8.93 -12.29
C ARG A 72 -5.23 -9.32 -11.64
N GLY A 73 -6.33 -8.64 -11.96
CA GLY A 73 -7.67 -9.04 -11.52
C GLY A 73 -8.74 -8.61 -12.50
N THR A 74 -9.83 -9.37 -12.56
CA THR A 74 -10.97 -9.08 -13.43
C THR A 74 -12.30 -9.38 -12.75
N LEU A 75 -13.31 -8.54 -12.98
CA LEU A 75 -14.72 -8.83 -12.74
C LEU A 75 -15.46 -8.83 -14.08
N ARG A 76 -16.03 -9.97 -14.45
CA ARG A 76 -16.95 -10.08 -15.58
C ARG A 76 -18.36 -9.71 -15.14
N ALA A 77 -18.96 -8.70 -15.77
CA ALA A 77 -20.36 -8.35 -15.60
C ALA A 77 -21.11 -8.66 -16.91
N SER A 78 -22.13 -9.52 -16.83
CA SER A 78 -23.04 -9.84 -17.94
C SER A 78 -24.44 -10.04 -17.37
N TRP A 79 -25.47 -9.54 -18.06
CA TRP A 79 -26.84 -9.53 -17.59
C TRP A 79 -27.84 -9.41 -18.75
N HIS A 80 -29.08 -9.83 -18.54
CA HIS A 80 -30.19 -9.48 -19.44
C HIS A 80 -30.80 -8.12 -19.07
N TRP A 81 -31.09 -7.28 -20.06
CA TRP A 81 -31.43 -5.86 -19.94
C TRP A 81 -32.59 -5.47 -20.87
N PRO A 82 -33.83 -5.86 -20.54
CA PRO A 82 -35.01 -5.50 -21.33
C PRO A 82 -35.23 -3.98 -21.35
N ASP A 83 -35.95 -3.49 -22.36
CA ASP A 83 -36.43 -2.11 -22.40
C ASP A 83 -37.47 -1.86 -21.29
N GLU A 84 -37.42 -0.68 -20.68
CA GLU A 84 -38.50 -0.17 -19.84
C GLU A 84 -39.52 0.61 -20.68
N VAL A 85 -40.81 0.41 -20.40
CA VAL A 85 -41.89 1.13 -21.09
C VAL A 85 -41.75 2.65 -20.87
N ASP A 86 -41.93 3.41 -21.94
CA ASP A 86 -41.80 4.88 -21.99
C ASP A 86 -40.42 5.45 -21.56
N LYS A 87 -39.36 4.61 -21.53
CA LYS A 87 -37.98 5.07 -21.31
C LYS A 87 -37.18 5.09 -22.61
N ALA A 88 -36.56 6.23 -22.93
CA ALA A 88 -35.63 6.34 -24.06
C ALA A 88 -34.24 5.73 -23.78
N SER A 89 -33.91 5.43 -22.52
CA SER A 89 -32.63 4.87 -22.11
C SER A 89 -32.77 4.04 -20.85
N LYS A 90 -31.95 2.99 -20.75
CA LYS A 90 -31.83 2.09 -19.62
C LYS A 90 -30.61 2.49 -18.79
N TYR A 91 -30.67 2.30 -17.48
CA TYR A 91 -29.55 2.49 -16.57
C TYR A 91 -29.31 1.23 -15.74
N ARG A 92 -28.06 0.98 -15.36
CA ARG A 92 -27.73 -0.07 -14.39
C ARG A 92 -26.53 0.31 -13.54
N CYS A 93 -26.66 0.06 -12.25
CA CYS A 93 -25.67 0.30 -11.22
C CYS A 93 -25.10 -1.03 -10.73
N PHE A 94 -23.80 -1.07 -10.46
CA PHE A 94 -23.13 -2.22 -9.88
C PHE A 94 -22.21 -1.77 -8.73
N THR A 95 -22.28 -2.50 -7.62
CA THR A 95 -21.32 -2.43 -6.52
C THR A 95 -20.78 -3.83 -6.24
N GLN A 96 -19.53 -4.10 -6.64
CA GLN A 96 -18.87 -5.41 -6.46
C GLN A 96 -17.42 -5.22 -6.03
N GLU A 97 -16.85 -6.18 -5.30
CA GLU A 97 -15.44 -6.17 -4.90
C GLU A 97 -14.53 -6.69 -6.02
N LEU A 98 -13.72 -5.83 -6.63
CA LEU A 98 -12.63 -6.29 -7.49
C LEU A 98 -11.51 -6.83 -6.62
N SER A 99 -11.11 -8.07 -6.90
CA SER A 99 -10.06 -8.78 -6.17
C SER A 99 -8.81 -8.94 -7.05
N PHE A 100 -7.62 -8.60 -6.54
CA PHE A 100 -6.35 -8.72 -7.27
C PHE A 100 -5.15 -8.84 -6.32
N PRO A 101 -4.06 -9.52 -6.73
CA PRO A 101 -2.80 -9.49 -6.01
C PRO A 101 -2.11 -8.12 -6.18
N ILE A 102 -1.53 -7.64 -5.08
CA ILE A 102 -0.55 -6.57 -5.07
C ILE A 102 0.81 -7.24 -4.86
N GLU A 103 1.67 -7.21 -5.87
CA GLU A 103 3.03 -7.78 -5.84
C GLU A 103 4.09 -6.71 -5.58
N SER A 104 3.79 -5.44 -5.86
CA SER A 104 4.69 -4.30 -5.67
C SER A 104 3.92 -3.01 -5.38
N ALA A 105 4.60 -2.01 -4.82
CA ALA A 105 4.13 -0.64 -4.78
C ALA A 105 4.25 0.02 -6.17
N GLY A 106 3.41 1.01 -6.47
CA GLY A 106 3.40 1.73 -7.75
C GLY A 106 2.00 2.19 -8.18
N GLU A 107 1.90 2.70 -9.41
CA GLU A 107 0.60 3.08 -10.00
C GLU A 107 -0.05 1.87 -10.68
N TYR A 108 -1.20 1.47 -10.18
CA TYR A 108 -2.10 0.48 -10.80
C TYR A 108 -3.18 1.23 -11.59
N THR A 109 -3.82 0.56 -12.54
CA THR A 109 -4.99 1.11 -13.24
C THR A 109 -6.19 0.17 -13.18
N ILE A 110 -7.39 0.73 -13.00
CA ILE A 110 -8.65 -0.03 -13.08
C ILE A 110 -9.50 0.57 -14.20
N GLY A 111 -9.87 -0.23 -15.19
CA GLY A 111 -10.66 0.20 -16.34
C GLY A 111 -11.83 -0.73 -16.64
N ALA A 112 -12.80 -0.22 -17.39
CA ALA A 112 -13.86 -1.03 -17.99
C ALA A 112 -13.48 -1.35 -19.44
N TYR A 113 -13.63 -2.61 -19.83
CA TYR A 113 -13.15 -3.16 -21.09
C TYR A 113 -14.17 -4.13 -21.70
N TYR A 114 -14.12 -4.32 -23.01
CA TYR A 114 -14.88 -5.38 -23.70
C TYR A 114 -14.28 -6.78 -23.48
N ASP A 115 -13.02 -6.88 -23.06
CA ASP A 115 -12.28 -8.13 -22.90
C ASP A 115 -11.56 -8.24 -21.54
N GLN A 116 -11.41 -9.48 -21.07
CA GLN A 116 -10.76 -9.79 -19.79
C GLN A 116 -9.26 -9.47 -19.75
N GLN A 117 -8.59 -9.29 -20.90
CA GLN A 117 -7.19 -8.88 -20.97
C GLN A 117 -7.02 -7.36 -20.91
N GLY A 118 -8.11 -6.59 -20.86
CA GLY A 118 -8.09 -5.14 -20.79
C GLY A 118 -7.51 -4.47 -22.04
N LYS A 119 -7.78 -5.00 -23.23
CA LYS A 119 -7.25 -4.49 -24.50
C LYS A 119 -8.14 -3.43 -25.15
N PHE A 120 -9.45 -3.56 -25.03
CA PHE A 120 -10.44 -2.71 -25.72
C PHE A 120 -11.25 -1.92 -24.69
N GLU A 121 -10.90 -0.64 -24.52
CA GLU A 121 -11.48 0.24 -23.49
C GLU A 121 -12.94 0.63 -23.80
N LEU A 122 -13.79 0.55 -22.77
CA LEU A 122 -15.13 1.16 -22.74
C LEU A 122 -15.09 2.59 -22.19
N SER A 123 -14.13 2.87 -21.31
CA SER A 123 -13.87 4.18 -20.70
C SER A 123 -12.40 4.29 -20.33
N THR A 124 -11.87 5.52 -20.21
CA THR A 124 -10.53 5.78 -19.70
C THR A 124 -10.33 5.10 -18.34
N PRO A 125 -9.27 4.29 -18.14
CA PRO A 125 -8.97 3.68 -16.85
C PRO A 125 -8.62 4.72 -15.79
N ILE A 126 -8.97 4.43 -14.54
CA ILE A 126 -8.61 5.27 -13.38
C ILE A 126 -7.28 4.80 -12.77
N PRO A 127 -6.31 5.70 -12.53
CA PRO A 127 -5.07 5.37 -11.83
C PRO A 127 -5.29 5.29 -10.32
N ILE A 128 -4.52 4.42 -9.67
CA ILE A 128 -4.54 4.19 -8.21
C ILE A 128 -3.11 3.97 -7.74
N THR A 129 -2.62 4.79 -6.83
CA THR A 129 -1.28 4.63 -6.27
C THR A 129 -1.30 3.66 -5.08
N ILE A 130 -0.44 2.64 -5.10
CA ILE A 130 -0.20 1.76 -3.96
C ILE A 130 1.14 2.13 -3.34
N LEU A 131 1.11 2.53 -2.07
CA LEU A 131 2.24 2.97 -1.26
C LEU A 131 2.57 1.91 -0.21
N LEU A 132 3.86 1.71 0.06
CA LEU A 132 4.34 0.82 1.12
C LEU A 132 4.75 1.68 2.33
N THR A 133 4.22 1.42 3.53
CA THR A 133 4.45 2.28 4.72
C THR A 133 5.91 2.36 5.13
N GLN A 134 6.68 1.30 4.89
CA GLN A 134 8.11 1.22 5.13
C GLN A 134 8.76 0.47 3.96
N PRO A 135 9.93 0.90 3.44
CA PRO A 135 10.64 0.09 2.45
C PRO A 135 10.92 -1.30 3.04
N PRO A 136 10.90 -2.37 2.23
CA PRO A 136 11.21 -3.71 2.74
C PRO A 136 12.57 -3.69 3.42
N PRO A 137 12.79 -4.49 4.49
CA PRO A 137 14.10 -4.60 5.11
C PRO A 137 15.11 -4.89 4.01
N VAL A 138 16.13 -4.03 3.89
CA VAL A 138 17.25 -4.34 3.01
C VAL A 138 17.93 -5.54 3.65
N GLU A 139 17.75 -6.73 3.06
CA GLU A 139 18.60 -7.89 3.32
C GLU A 139 19.99 -7.56 2.80
N GLY A 140 20.70 -6.74 3.58
CA GLY A 140 22.11 -6.54 3.43
C GLY A 140 22.77 -7.85 3.79
N GLU A 141 23.19 -8.61 2.78
CA GLU A 141 24.20 -9.67 2.92
C GLU A 141 25.57 -9.06 3.27
N GLY A 142 25.61 -8.31 4.37
CA GLY A 142 26.83 -8.08 5.13
C GLY A 142 27.20 -9.39 5.81
N MET A 143 27.89 -10.26 5.07
CA MET A 143 28.52 -11.45 5.64
C MET A 143 29.26 -11.05 6.94
N PRO A 144 28.95 -11.68 8.09
CA PRO A 144 29.73 -11.45 9.29
C PRO A 144 31.12 -12.02 9.06
N VAL A 145 32.09 -11.14 8.76
CA VAL A 145 33.51 -11.53 8.68
C VAL A 145 33.94 -11.91 10.09
N ALA A 146 33.98 -13.21 10.35
CA ALA A 146 34.48 -13.77 11.60
C ALA A 146 36.00 -13.55 11.69
N GLY A 147 36.39 -12.36 12.14
CA GLY A 147 37.76 -12.06 12.55
C GLY A 147 38.08 -12.76 13.85
N GLU A 148 38.69 -13.94 13.78
CA GLU A 148 39.25 -14.62 14.95
C GLU A 148 40.37 -13.74 15.57
N GLY A 149 40.22 -13.38 16.84
CA GLY A 149 41.14 -12.50 17.55
C GLY A 149 41.35 -12.96 19.00
N VAL A 150 42.35 -13.81 19.22
CA VAL A 150 42.77 -14.25 20.56
C VAL A 150 43.57 -13.13 21.23
N PRO A 151 43.26 -12.72 22.48
CA PRO A 151 44.00 -11.66 23.16
C PRO A 151 45.25 -12.22 23.86
N VAL A 152 46.43 -11.69 23.53
CA VAL A 152 47.66 -11.86 24.32
C VAL A 152 48.35 -10.51 24.43
N ALA A 153 48.46 -10.00 25.66
CA ALA A 153 49.26 -8.81 25.98
C ALA A 153 50.76 -9.15 26.00
N GLY A 154 51.62 -8.17 25.71
CA GLY A 154 53.08 -8.37 25.69
C GLY A 154 53.88 -7.17 26.22
N GLU A 155 55.13 -7.48 26.58
CA GLU A 155 56.26 -6.61 26.97
C GLU A 155 57.54 -7.41 26.61
N ASP A 156 58.70 -6.87 26.20
CA ASP A 156 59.11 -5.54 25.72
C ASP A 156 60.46 -5.72 24.93
N VAL A 157 61.09 -4.62 24.51
CA VAL A 157 62.51 -4.45 24.09
C VAL A 157 62.80 -4.60 22.57
N PRO A 158 63.55 -3.67 21.91
CA PRO A 158 63.47 -3.45 20.46
C PRO A 158 64.71 -3.85 19.64
N VAL A 159 64.55 -4.20 18.35
CA VAL A 159 65.55 -4.06 17.27
C VAL A 159 64.87 -3.85 15.89
N ALA A 160 65.55 -3.12 15.00
CA ALA A 160 65.12 -2.59 13.70
C ALA A 160 64.55 -3.57 12.64
N GLY A 161 63.64 -3.04 11.81
CA GLY A 161 63.20 -3.57 10.52
C GLY A 161 62.48 -2.47 9.71
N GLU A 162 62.71 -2.38 8.40
CA GLU A 162 62.31 -1.22 7.60
C GLU A 162 60.87 -1.28 7.05
N GLY A 163 60.16 -0.14 7.08
CA GLY A 163 59.16 0.23 6.07
C GLY A 163 57.68 -0.14 6.30
N VAL A 164 56.84 0.90 6.30
CA VAL A 164 55.58 1.11 5.52
C VAL A 164 54.66 2.08 6.32
N PRO A 165 53.96 3.06 5.70
CA PRO A 165 53.40 4.21 6.41
C PRO A 165 51.89 4.16 6.72
N PHE A 166 51.53 4.90 7.78
CA PHE A 166 50.24 5.58 8.05
C PHE A 166 48.95 4.75 8.19
N ALA A 167 48.44 4.71 9.42
CA ALA A 167 47.02 4.52 9.75
C ALA A 167 46.39 5.87 10.17
N GLY A 168 45.20 6.18 9.67
CA GLY A 168 44.47 7.41 9.96
C GLY A 168 43.38 7.24 11.03
N GLU A 169 43.45 8.12 12.03
CA GLU A 169 42.36 8.78 12.80
C GLU A 169 41.02 8.05 13.09
N GLY A 170 40.67 7.95 14.38
CA GLY A 170 39.33 7.59 14.86
C GLY A 170 39.31 7.24 16.35
N ALA A 171 39.22 8.24 17.24
CA ALA A 171 39.39 8.05 18.69
C ALA A 171 38.12 7.55 19.43
N PRO A 172 38.25 6.72 20.48
CA PRO A 172 37.17 6.47 21.43
C PRO A 172 37.19 7.50 22.58
N VAL A 173 36.03 8.08 22.90
CA VAL A 173 35.86 8.90 24.11
C VAL A 173 35.06 8.12 25.15
N ALA A 174 35.74 7.67 26.19
CA ALA A 174 35.13 7.21 27.43
C ALA A 174 35.18 8.34 28.47
N GLY A 175 34.15 8.47 29.29
CA GLY A 175 34.10 9.46 30.36
C GLY A 175 33.46 8.89 31.64
N GLU A 176 34.24 8.85 32.71
CA GLU A 176 33.78 8.57 34.08
C GLU A 176 34.34 9.61 35.07
N GLY A 177 33.59 9.89 36.13
CA GLY A 177 33.96 10.79 37.25
C GLY A 177 33.48 12.25 37.07
N VAL A 178 33.06 12.99 38.11
CA VAL A 178 33.12 12.76 39.58
C VAL A 178 31.90 13.46 40.26
N PRO A 179 31.34 12.94 41.38
CA PRO A 179 30.21 13.55 42.10
C PRO A 179 30.58 14.26 43.43
N VAL A 180 29.88 15.34 43.81
CA VAL A 180 29.46 15.74 45.20
C VAL A 180 28.65 17.06 45.22
N GLU A 181 27.72 17.20 46.18
CA GLU A 181 27.39 18.36 47.08
C GLU A 181 26.01 18.06 47.76
N TYR A 182 25.93 17.34 48.90
CA TYR A 182 25.72 17.76 50.33
C TYR A 182 24.51 18.71 50.64
N GLU A 183 23.75 18.64 51.76
CA GLU A 183 23.84 17.92 53.07
C GLU A 183 22.49 17.28 53.52
N ASP A 184 22.54 16.41 54.54
CA ASP A 184 21.39 15.88 55.32
C ASP A 184 21.35 16.48 56.75
N VAL A 185 20.16 16.66 57.35
CA VAL A 185 19.76 16.29 58.75
C VAL A 185 18.34 16.83 59.12
N PRO A 186 17.44 16.03 59.76
CA PRO A 186 16.02 16.36 60.11
C PRO A 186 15.83 16.53 61.66
N PRO A 187 14.68 16.27 62.38
CA PRO A 187 13.26 15.96 62.04
C PRO A 187 12.18 16.67 62.96
N GLN A 188 10.97 16.07 63.08
CA GLN A 188 9.80 16.35 63.98
C GLN A 188 8.74 17.37 63.45
N GLY A 189 7.42 17.23 63.68
CA GLY A 189 6.65 16.25 64.48
C GLY A 189 5.13 16.26 64.15
N GLU A 190 4.32 15.57 64.96
CA GLU A 190 2.90 15.21 64.70
C GLU A 190 1.87 16.33 65.04
N GLY A 191 0.64 16.29 64.48
CA GLY A 191 -0.54 16.86 65.18
C GLY A 191 -1.64 17.59 64.36
N GLN A 192 -2.81 16.95 64.29
CA GLN A 192 -4.20 17.41 64.07
C GLN A 192 -4.57 18.92 64.10
N GLY A 193 -5.60 19.28 63.31
CA GLY A 193 -6.67 20.20 63.74
C GLY A 193 -7.17 21.21 62.69
N GLY A 194 -8.49 21.23 62.41
CA GLY A 194 -9.15 22.24 61.57
C GLY A 194 -10.29 21.69 60.72
#